data_AF-A0A085NBQ0-F1
#
_entry.id   AF-A0A085NBQ0-F1
#
_cell.length_a   1.000
_cell.length_b   1.000
_cell.length_c   1.000
_cell.angle_alpha   90.00
_cell.angle_beta   90.00
_cell.angle_gamma   90.00
#
_symmetry.space_group_name_H-M   'P 1'
#
loop_
_entity.id
_entity.type
_entity.pdbx_description
1 polymer ?
#
loop_
_entity_poly.entity_id
_entity_poly.type
_entity_poly.pdbx_seq_one_letter_code
_entity_poly.pdbx_strand_id
1 'polypeptide(L)'
;MNRIVSELVSVGDRIDDGDLAMTILCGLPDDWDVVVSSTCNLPESEFSCATVKRRLIAKWQRGTESSSRTAEAMTGKAAEGKSVDKK
;
A
#
# COMPACT_ATOMS: atom_id res chain seq x y z
N MET A 1 38.34 12.58 -6.44
CA MET A 1 36.92 12.29 -6.15
C MET A 1 36.13 12.67 -7.39
N ASN A 2 35.24 11.81 -7.91
CA ASN A 2 34.45 12.14 -9.09
C ASN A 2 33.38 13.19 -8.69
N ARG A 3 33.36 14.34 -9.39
CA ARG A 3 32.46 15.47 -9.07
C ARG A 3 31.01 15.05 -8.99
N ILE A 4 30.59 14.15 -9.89
CA ILE A 4 29.22 13.63 -9.94
C ILE A 4 28.90 12.81 -8.67
N VAL A 5 29.87 12.02 -8.19
CA VAL A 5 29.70 11.21 -6.97
C VAL A 5 29.60 12.09 -5.73
N SER A 6 30.37 13.17 -5.66
CA SER A 6 30.27 14.16 -4.56
C SER A 6 28.94 14.91 -4.60
N GLU A 7 28.46 15.31 -5.77
CA GLU A 7 27.16 15.99 -5.89
C GLU A 7 26.00 15.04 -5.54
N LEU A 8 26.04 13.77 -5.94
CA LEU A 8 25.03 12.78 -5.57
C LEU A 8 25.01 12.48 -4.07
N VAL A 9 26.17 12.37 -3.42
CA VAL A 9 26.26 12.20 -1.97
C VAL A 9 25.64 13.39 -1.23
N SER A 10 25.88 14.62 -1.70
CA SER A 10 25.25 15.82 -1.14
C SER A 10 23.75 15.94 -1.43
N VAL A 11 23.21 15.26 -2.45
CA VAL A 11 21.77 15.23 -2.72
C VAL A 11 21.03 14.35 -1.71
N GLY A 12 21.61 13.20 -1.33
CA GLY A 12 21.00 12.32 -0.32
C GLY A 12 20.80 12.97 1.05
N ASP A 13 21.65 13.95 1.38
CA ASP A 13 21.58 14.74 2.63
C ASP A 13 20.48 15.82 2.61
N ARG A 14 19.86 16.08 1.44
CA ARG A 14 18.97 17.23 1.21
C ARG A 14 17.54 16.85 0.84
N ILE A 15 17.19 15.56 0.85
CA ILE A 15 15.83 15.13 0.52
C ILE A 15 14.93 15.42 1.74
N ASP A 16 13.96 16.30 1.56
CA ASP A 16 12.96 16.58 2.58
C ASP A 16 12.09 15.33 2.86
N ASP A 17 11.58 15.21 4.08
CA ASP A 17 10.75 14.06 4.45
C ASP A 17 9.47 13.97 3.60
N GLY A 18 8.92 15.12 3.19
CA GLY A 18 7.81 15.22 2.25
C GLY A 18 8.19 14.77 0.83
N ASP A 19 9.38 15.14 0.35
CA ASP A 19 9.88 14.68 -0.96
C ASP A 19 10.11 13.16 -0.98
N LEU A 20 10.64 12.61 0.11
CA LEU A 20 10.80 11.17 0.28
C LEU A 20 9.43 10.47 0.33
N ALA A 21 8.46 11.05 1.06
CA ALA A 21 7.09 10.55 1.12
C ALA A 21 6.44 10.52 -0.27
N MET A 22 6.57 11.58 -1.06
CA MET A 22 6.07 11.61 -2.44
C MET A 22 6.77 10.62 -3.35
N THR A 23 8.10 10.50 -3.25
CA THR A 23 8.87 9.52 -4.02
C THR A 23 8.35 8.10 -3.80
N ILE A 24 8.02 7.75 -2.55
CA ILE A 24 7.43 6.44 -2.23
C ILE A 24 6.05 6.28 -2.89
N LEU A 25 5.18 7.29 -2.78
CA LEU A 25 3.82 7.22 -3.34
C LEU A 25 3.81 7.13 -4.87
N CYS A 26 4.69 7.88 -5.55
CA CYS A 26 4.83 7.84 -7.01
C CYS A 26 5.33 6.49 -7.55
N GLY A 27 5.99 5.68 -6.71
CA GLY A 27 6.48 4.35 -7.08
C GLY A 27 5.45 3.23 -6.94
N LEU A 28 4.24 3.52 -6.46
CA LEU A 28 3.21 2.51 -6.23
C LEU A 28 2.40 2.19 -7.50
N PRO A 29 1.93 0.94 -7.67
CA PRO A 29 1.07 0.58 -8.80
C PRO A 29 -0.35 1.13 -8.62
N ASP A 30 -1.11 1.21 -9.71
CA ASP A 30 -2.44 1.85 -9.78
C ASP A 30 -3.46 1.29 -8.76
N ASP A 31 -3.36 0.03 -8.35
CA ASP A 31 -4.21 -0.58 -7.31
C ASP A 31 -4.11 0.12 -5.92
N TRP A 32 -3.12 0.99 -5.76
CA TRP A 32 -2.87 1.77 -4.55
C TRP A 32 -3.41 3.20 -4.61
N ASP A 33 -4.04 3.61 -5.72
CA ASP A 33 -4.51 4.98 -5.95
C ASP A 33 -5.35 5.53 -4.79
N VAL A 34 -6.26 4.72 -4.23
CA VAL A 34 -7.06 5.14 -3.06
C VAL A 34 -6.22 5.49 -1.82
N VAL A 35 -5.09 4.81 -1.61
CA VAL A 35 -4.16 5.11 -0.50
C VAL A 35 -3.29 6.30 -0.84
N VAL A 36 -2.84 6.42 -2.09
CA VAL A 36 -2.12 7.60 -2.59
C VAL A 36 -2.99 8.84 -2.38
N SER A 37 -4.19 8.87 -2.97
CA SER A 37 -5.15 9.97 -2.89
C SER A 37 -5.49 10.34 -1.44
N SER A 38 -5.81 9.37 -0.58
CA SER A 38 -6.13 9.66 0.83
C SER A 38 -4.93 10.17 1.64
N THR A 39 -3.70 9.83 1.23
CA THR A 39 -2.47 10.26 1.91
C THR A 39 -2.01 11.64 1.43
N CYS A 40 -2.17 11.94 0.14
CA CYS A 40 -1.90 13.27 -0.42
C CYS A 40 -2.89 14.35 0.07
N ASN A 41 -4.08 13.94 0.54
CA ASN A 41 -5.07 14.85 1.14
C ASN A 41 -4.81 15.18 2.62
N LEU A 42 -3.70 14.71 3.21
CA LEU A 42 -3.30 15.11 4.56
C LEU A 42 -2.77 16.54 4.57
N PRO A 43 -2.90 17.27 5.70
CA PRO A 43 -2.20 18.54 5.85
C PRO A 43 -0.69 18.32 5.84
N GLU A 44 0.07 19.30 5.35
CA GLU A 44 1.54 19.22 5.24
C GLU A 44 2.21 18.85 6.57
N SER A 45 1.66 19.32 7.71
CA SER A 45 2.17 18.99 9.05
C SER A 45 2.07 17.50 9.42
N GLU A 46 1.17 16.75 8.78
CA GLU A 46 0.97 15.31 9.02
C GLU A 46 1.56 14.43 7.90
N PHE A 47 1.80 15.04 6.73
CA PHE A 47 2.39 14.40 5.58
C PHE A 47 3.89 14.18 5.82
N SER A 48 4.24 12.94 6.10
CA SER A 48 5.60 12.51 6.42
C SER A 48 5.85 11.11 5.90
N CYS A 49 7.12 10.76 5.69
CA CYS A 49 7.55 9.42 5.28
C CYS A 49 7.06 8.36 6.28
N ALA A 50 7.08 8.69 7.58
CA ALA A 50 6.57 7.80 8.63
C ALA A 50 5.06 7.54 8.51
N THR A 51 4.26 8.57 8.21
CA THR A 51 2.81 8.43 8.01
C THR A 51 2.49 7.63 6.74
N VAL A 52 3.19 7.90 5.63
CA VAL A 52 3.05 7.12 4.39
C VAL A 52 3.31 5.63 4.65
N LYS A 53 4.46 5.28 5.26
CA LYS A 53 4.81 3.89 5.59
C LYS A 53 3.74 3.21 6.43
N ARG A 54 3.23 3.87 7.46
CA ARG A 54 2.16 3.34 8.32
C ARG A 54 0.88 3.03 7.53
N ARG A 55 0.44 3.94 6.65
CA ARG A 55 -0.76 3.74 5.84
C ARG A 55 -0.61 2.61 4.83
N LEU A 56 0.57 2.48 4.23
CA LEU A 56 0.85 1.40 3.28
C LEU A 56 0.79 0.03 3.97
N ILE A 57 1.43 -0.11 5.13
CA ILE A 57 1.37 -1.35 5.94
C ILE A 57 -0.07 -1.68 6.31
N ALA A 58 -0.87 -0.69 6.72
CA ALA A 58 -2.27 -0.90 7.08
C ALA A 58 -3.13 -1.36 5.89
N LYS A 59 -2.93 -0.83 4.68
CA LYS A 59 -3.64 -1.29 3.48
C LYS A 59 -3.20 -2.71 3.09
N TRP A 60 -1.89 -3.00 3.17
CA TRP A 60 -1.35 -4.33 2.89
C TRP A 60 -1.97 -5.40 3.79
N GLN A 61 -2.04 -5.13 5.11
CA GLN A 61 -2.65 -6.03 6.08
C GLN A 61 -4.13 -6.28 5.78
N ARG A 62 -4.91 -5.22 5.51
CA ARG A 62 -6.32 -5.35 5.13
C ARG A 62 -6.54 -6.16 3.85
N GLY A 63 -5.67 -6.00 2.84
CA GLY A 63 -5.71 -6.79 1.61
C GLY A 63 -5.43 -8.27 1.85
N THR A 64 -4.49 -8.57 2.73
CA THR A 64 -4.10 -9.95 3.09
C THR A 64 -5.22 -10.67 3.86
N GLU A 65 -5.87 -9.98 4.80
CA GLU A 65 -7.01 -10.53 5.55
C GLU A 65 -8.25 -10.73 4.66
N SER A 66 -8.49 -9.80 3.72
CA SER A 66 -9.63 -9.89 2.80
C SER A 66 -9.49 -11.09 1.85
N SER A 67 -8.29 -11.31 1.30
CA SER A 67 -8.01 -12.47 0.44
C SER A 67 -8.16 -13.80 1.18
N SER A 68 -7.75 -13.84 2.45
CA SER A 68 -7.89 -15.03 3.31
C SER A 68 -9.36 -15.37 3.58
N ARG A 69 -10.18 -14.34 3.92
CA ARG A 69 -11.62 -14.52 4.15
C ARG A 69 -12.39 -14.97 2.91
N THR A 70 -12.02 -14.50 1.71
CA THR A 70 -12.68 -14.92 0.47
C THR A 70 -12.38 -16.39 0.14
N ALA A 71 -11.17 -16.87 0.43
CA ALA A 71 -10.82 -18.28 0.27
C ALA A 71 -11.58 -19.20 1.23
N GLU A 72 -11.78 -18.79 2.49
CA GLU A 72 -12.58 -19.54 3.46
C GLU A 72 -14.07 -19.57 3.09
N ALA A 73 -14.62 -18.46 2.58
CA ALA A 73 -16.01 -18.39 2.14
C ALA A 73 -16.32 -19.29 0.92
N MET A 74 -15.37 -19.48 0.00
CA MET A 74 -15.55 -20.42 -1.12
C MET A 74 -15.46 -21.89 -0.69
N THR A 75 -14.74 -22.19 0.39
CA THR A 75 -14.64 -23.57 0.92
C THR A 75 -15.90 -23.98 1.70
N GLY A 76 -16.57 -23.04 2.36
CA GLY A 76 -17.83 -23.30 3.08
C GLY A 76 -19.07 -23.50 2.19
N LYS A 77 -19.02 -23.08 0.92
CA LYS A 77 -20.18 -23.15 0.00
C LYS A 77 -20.23 -24.41 -0.87
N ALA A 78 -19.24 -25.30 -0.78
CA ALA A 78 -19.20 -26.56 -1.53
C ALA A 78 -19.87 -27.74 -0.80
N ALA A 79 -20.35 -27.55 0.44
CA ALA A 79 -20.90 -28.63 1.27
C ALA A 79 -22.44 -28.61 1.43
N GLU A 80 -23.16 -27.64 0.86
CA GLU A 80 -24.63 -27.60 0.92
C GLU A 80 -25.22 -27.72 -0.48
N GLY A 81 -25.41 -28.97 -0.91
CA GLY A 81 -25.95 -29.30 -2.22
C GLY A 81 -26.11 -30.79 -2.44
N LYS A 82 -26.55 -31.53 -1.40
CA LYS A 82 -27.07 -32.89 -1.58
C LYS A 82 -28.50 -32.99 -1.04
N SER A 83 -29.34 -33.56 -1.90
CA SER A 83 -30.71 -34.05 -1.70
C SER A 83 -31.84 -33.03 -1.87
N VAL A 84 -32.59 -33.12 -2.99
CA VAL A 84 -33.89 -33.82 -2.99
C VAL A 84 -34.34 -34.19 -4.41
N ASP A 85 -34.93 -35.39 -4.48
CA ASP A 85 -35.55 -36.22 -5.52
C ASP A 85 -36.17 -35.59 -6.79
N LYS A 86 -36.17 -36.37 -7.90
CA LYS A 86 -37.41 -36.88 -8.55
C LYS A 86 -37.13 -37.88 -9.70
N LYS A 87 -37.50 -39.16 -9.55
CA LYS A 87 -38.63 -39.81 -10.24
C LYS A 87 -38.62 -41.33 -10.03
#